data_AF-A0A4S0WI77-F1
#
_entry.id   AF-A0A4S0WI77-F1
#
_cell.length_a   1.000
_cell.length_b   1.000
_cell.length_c   1.000
_cell.angle_alpha   90.00
_cell.angle_beta   90.00
_cell.angle_gamma   90.00
#
_symmetry.space_group_name_H-M   'P 1'
#
loop_
_entity.id
_entity.type
_entity.pdbx_description
1 polymer ?
#
loop_
_entity_poly.entity_id
_entity_poly.type
_entity_poly.pdbx_seq_one_letter_code
_entity_poly.pdbx_strand_id
1 'polypeptide(L)'
;MSAAAVIRMPDEKKGVMLRGYPMAFLVTDENTRHTSMFDWTIPPEFATGRHVHRVQEETFYLLEGECVWHVGDRTIRATPGTFLFIPPGVSHNITNVREKPARVLMTVSPPGHEHYFEELAALAARGAPDPKALADLRNRYDTDQLSTLTTRA
;
A
#
# COMPACT_ATOMS: atom_id res chain seq x y z
N MET A 1 -7.86 -1.45 -22.09
CA MET A 1 -8.39 -2.56 -21.27
C MET A 1 -8.27 -3.83 -22.07
N SER A 2 -7.50 -4.79 -21.56
CA SER A 2 -7.41 -6.13 -22.14
C SER A 2 -8.71 -6.90 -21.92
N ALA A 3 -9.14 -7.68 -22.92
CA ALA A 3 -10.28 -8.61 -22.81
C ALA A 3 -9.89 -9.99 -22.24
N ALA A 4 -8.62 -10.19 -21.87
CA ALA A 4 -8.11 -11.46 -21.39
C ALA A 4 -8.25 -11.58 -19.86
N ALA A 5 -8.52 -12.81 -19.40
CA ALA A 5 -8.44 -13.15 -17.98
C ALA A 5 -7.02 -12.94 -17.45
N VAL A 6 -6.92 -12.48 -16.20
CA VAL A 6 -5.64 -12.33 -15.50
C VAL A 6 -5.43 -13.57 -14.63
N ILE A 7 -4.40 -14.35 -14.94
CA ILE A 7 -3.91 -15.46 -14.12
C ILE A 7 -2.46 -15.14 -13.76
N ARG A 8 -2.10 -15.33 -12.49
CA ARG A 8 -0.76 -15.14 -11.95
C ARG A 8 -0.43 -16.31 -11.05
N MET A 9 0.56 -17.10 -11.43
CA MET A 9 1.07 -18.16 -10.57
C MET A 9 1.91 -17.57 -9.43
N PRO A 10 2.07 -18.26 -8.29
CA PRO A 10 2.77 -17.71 -7.11
C PRO A 10 4.21 -17.22 -7.37
N ASP A 11 4.88 -17.77 -8.38
CA ASP A 11 6.21 -17.42 -8.85
C ASP A 11 6.23 -16.28 -9.89
N GLU A 12 5.08 -15.95 -10.48
CA GLU A 12 4.92 -14.88 -11.49
C GLU A 12 4.67 -13.52 -10.83
N LYS A 13 5.61 -13.08 -10.00
CA LYS A 13 5.51 -11.80 -9.28
C LYS A 13 6.04 -10.65 -10.15
N LYS A 14 5.14 -9.94 -10.83
CA LYS A 14 5.41 -8.57 -11.31
C LYS A 14 5.08 -7.58 -10.21
N GLY A 15 5.81 -6.47 -10.13
CA GLY A 15 5.59 -5.42 -9.14
C GLY A 15 6.88 -4.74 -8.74
N VAL A 16 6.94 -4.23 -7.51
CA VAL A 16 8.08 -3.47 -7.00
C VAL A 16 8.65 -4.06 -5.73
N MET A 17 9.88 -3.65 -5.40
CA MET A 17 10.51 -3.93 -4.12
C MET A 17 10.49 -2.68 -3.25
N LEU A 18 9.82 -2.75 -2.10
CA LEU A 18 9.79 -1.68 -1.11
C LEU A 18 10.64 -2.09 0.08
N ARG A 19 11.74 -1.35 0.32
CA ARG A 19 12.76 -1.69 1.34
C ARG A 19 13.23 -3.16 1.29
N GLY A 20 13.35 -3.72 0.09
CA GLY A 20 13.79 -5.10 -0.10
C GLY A 20 12.72 -6.19 0.09
N TYR A 21 11.44 -5.81 0.26
CA TYR A 21 10.31 -6.74 0.32
C TYR A 21 9.36 -6.56 -0.88
N PRO A 22 8.76 -7.64 -1.38
CA PRO A 22 7.94 -7.58 -2.59
C PRO A 22 6.57 -6.95 -2.32
N MET A 23 6.13 -6.17 -3.29
CA MET A 23 4.74 -5.84 -3.52
C MET A 23 4.38 -6.32 -4.92
N ALA A 24 3.68 -7.44 -5.01
CA ALA A 24 3.27 -8.01 -6.29
C ALA A 24 1.96 -7.38 -6.77
N PHE A 25 1.92 -7.00 -8.04
CA PHE A 25 0.76 -6.43 -8.70
C PHE A 25 -0.05 -7.57 -9.32
N LEU A 26 -1.21 -7.86 -8.73
CA LEU A 26 -2.09 -8.94 -9.17
C LEU A 26 -3.02 -8.47 -10.29
N VAL A 27 -3.54 -7.24 -10.18
CA VAL A 27 -4.41 -6.59 -11.16
C VAL A 27 -4.05 -5.10 -11.20
N THR A 28 -3.99 -4.50 -12.39
CA THR A 28 -3.69 -3.07 -12.63
C THR A 28 -4.72 -2.43 -13.57
N ASP A 29 -4.57 -1.13 -13.84
CA ASP A 29 -5.38 -0.35 -14.79
C ASP A 29 -5.33 -0.88 -16.24
N GLU A 30 -4.26 -1.58 -16.62
CA GLU A 30 -4.15 -2.28 -17.89
C GLU A 30 -5.23 -3.36 -18.04
N ASN A 31 -5.63 -3.95 -16.91
CA ASN A 31 -6.53 -5.10 -16.83
C ASN A 31 -7.99 -4.69 -16.58
N THR A 32 -8.24 -3.66 -15.77
CA THR A 32 -9.59 -3.31 -15.33
C THR A 32 -9.77 -1.80 -15.17
N ARG A 33 -11.02 -1.34 -15.13
CA ARG A 33 -11.42 0.02 -14.75
C ARG A 33 -11.84 0.15 -13.29
N HIS A 34 -11.84 -0.94 -12.54
CA HIS A 34 -12.47 -1.00 -11.23
C HIS A 34 -11.47 -0.91 -10.08
N THR A 35 -10.44 -1.75 -10.04
CA THR A 35 -9.51 -1.79 -8.91
C THR A 35 -8.15 -2.31 -9.31
N SER A 36 -7.11 -1.76 -8.70
CA SER A 36 -5.81 -2.42 -8.62
C SER A 36 -5.78 -3.33 -7.40
N MET A 37 -5.02 -4.42 -7.47
CA MET A 37 -4.89 -5.39 -6.38
C MET A 37 -3.44 -5.80 -6.20
N PHE A 38 -3.01 -5.84 -4.94
CA PHE A 38 -1.63 -6.03 -4.55
C PHE A 38 -1.50 -7.11 -3.49
N ASP A 39 -0.55 -8.03 -3.67
CA ASP A 39 -0.05 -8.88 -2.59
C ASP A 39 1.20 -8.22 -2.02
N TRP A 40 1.04 -7.58 -0.87
CA TRP A 40 2.08 -6.75 -0.28
C TRP A 40 2.68 -7.39 0.95
N THR A 41 4.01 -7.58 0.90
CA THR A 41 4.82 -7.90 2.08
C THR A 41 5.30 -6.61 2.74
N ILE A 42 4.68 -6.26 3.87
CA ILE A 42 5.03 -5.10 4.68
C ILE A 42 6.35 -5.40 5.40
N PRO A 43 7.41 -4.59 5.19
CA PRO A 43 8.70 -4.82 5.83
C PRO A 43 8.61 -4.79 7.36
N PRO A 44 9.53 -5.44 8.07
CA PRO A 44 9.80 -5.16 9.48
C PRO A 44 10.04 -3.67 9.70
N GLU A 45 9.64 -3.17 10.87
CA GLU A 45 9.91 -1.79 11.30
C GLU A 45 9.54 -0.76 10.22
N PHE A 46 8.35 -0.89 9.66
CA PHE A 46 7.83 -0.05 8.59
C PHE A 46 6.57 0.66 9.02
N ALA A 47 6.42 1.90 8.57
CA ALA A 47 5.19 2.65 8.69
C ALA A 47 4.89 3.36 7.37
N THR A 48 3.62 3.49 7.00
CA THR A 48 3.17 4.34 5.90
C THR A 48 3.02 5.81 6.31
N GLY A 49 3.02 6.08 7.62
CA GLY A 49 2.61 7.38 8.17
C GLY A 49 1.12 7.61 7.95
N ARG A 50 0.51 8.49 8.73
CA ARG A 50 -0.92 8.74 8.59
C ARG A 50 -1.18 9.53 7.32
N HIS A 51 -2.10 9.05 6.49
CA HIS A 51 -2.47 9.68 5.23
C HIS A 51 -3.97 9.50 4.95
N VAL A 52 -4.46 10.16 3.92
CA VAL A 52 -5.85 10.09 3.46
C VAL A 52 -5.89 10.11 1.94
N HIS A 53 -6.84 9.39 1.37
CA HIS A 53 -7.19 9.44 -0.04
C HIS A 53 -8.44 10.29 -0.24
N ARG A 54 -8.45 11.16 -1.25
CA ARG A 54 -9.58 12.08 -1.51
C ARG A 54 -10.66 11.41 -2.35
N VAL A 55 -10.25 10.48 -3.20
CA VAL A 55 -11.11 9.77 -4.18
C VAL A 55 -10.98 8.26 -4.01
N GLN A 56 -9.77 7.76 -3.76
CA GLN A 56 -9.54 6.31 -3.70
C GLN A 56 -10.11 5.70 -2.42
N GLU A 57 -10.69 4.52 -2.57
CA GLU A 57 -11.02 3.62 -1.47
C GLU A 57 -10.05 2.45 -1.46
N GLU A 58 -9.80 1.91 -0.27
CA GLU A 58 -8.88 0.80 -0.10
C GLU A 58 -9.50 -0.34 0.69
N THR A 59 -9.12 -1.57 0.35
CA THR A 59 -9.36 -2.72 1.23
C THR A 59 -8.06 -3.40 1.59
N PHE A 60 -8.04 -4.01 2.77
CA PHE A 60 -6.91 -4.75 3.27
C PHE A 60 -7.40 -6.04 3.93
N TYR A 61 -6.77 -7.16 3.59
CA TYR A 61 -7.01 -8.44 4.23
C TYR A 61 -5.68 -9.04 4.68
N LEU A 62 -5.47 -9.12 6.00
CA LEU A 62 -4.20 -9.63 6.54
C LEU A 62 -4.12 -11.15 6.33
N LEU A 63 -3.03 -11.57 5.70
CA LEU A 63 -2.73 -12.96 5.40
C LEU A 63 -1.77 -13.56 6.42
N GLU A 64 -0.72 -12.81 6.80
CA GLU A 64 0.35 -13.29 7.68
C GLU A 64 0.90 -12.15 8.54
N GLY A 65 1.44 -12.49 9.72
CA GLY A 65 2.03 -11.52 10.65
C GLY A 65 0.99 -10.66 11.39
N GLU A 66 1.44 -9.54 11.94
CA GLU A 66 0.58 -8.58 12.63
C GLU A 66 1.03 -7.15 12.33
N CYS A 67 0.08 -6.21 12.28
CA CYS A 67 0.35 -4.78 12.16
C CYS A 67 -0.58 -3.99 13.07
N VAL A 68 -0.09 -2.85 13.56
CA VAL A 68 -0.95 -1.85 14.20
C VAL A 68 -1.49 -0.93 13.12
N TRP A 69 -2.79 -0.65 13.18
CA TRP A 69 -3.50 0.22 12.25
C TRP A 69 -4.19 1.31 13.03
N HIS A 70 -3.97 2.56 12.61
CA HIS A 70 -4.84 3.67 12.96
C HIS A 70 -5.81 3.88 11.80
N VAL A 71 -7.11 3.84 12.04
CA VAL A 71 -8.15 4.03 11.02
C VAL A 71 -9.24 4.91 11.60
N GLY A 72 -9.35 6.13 11.08
CA GLY A 72 -10.15 7.18 11.71
C GLY A 72 -9.72 7.35 13.18
N ASP A 73 -10.67 7.19 14.10
CA ASP A 73 -10.42 7.35 15.54
C ASP A 73 -10.06 6.05 16.25
N ARG A 74 -9.89 4.95 15.51
CA ARG A 74 -9.62 3.62 16.07
C ARG A 74 -8.17 3.23 15.86
N THR A 75 -7.58 2.67 16.90
CA THR A 75 -6.32 1.90 16.80
C THR A 75 -6.63 0.43 17.00
N ILE A 76 -6.21 -0.40 16.06
CA ILE A 76 -6.36 -1.86 16.16
C ILE A 76 -5.02 -2.55 15.93
N ARG A 77 -4.86 -3.72 16.56
CA ARG A 77 -3.83 -4.68 16.18
C ARG A 77 -4.48 -5.71 15.27
N ALA A 78 -4.16 -5.65 13.99
CA ALA A 78 -4.66 -6.55 12.98
C ALA A 78 -3.79 -7.81 12.94
N THR A 79 -4.43 -8.97 12.94
CA THR A 79 -3.83 -10.31 12.80
C THR A 79 -4.41 -11.01 11.55
N PRO A 80 -3.92 -12.19 11.15
CA PRO A 80 -4.45 -12.88 9.97
C PRO A 80 -5.97 -13.08 10.04
N GLY A 81 -6.66 -12.83 8.92
CA GLY A 81 -8.13 -12.82 8.85
C GLY A 81 -8.78 -11.47 9.20
N THR A 82 -8.00 -10.47 9.62
CA THR A 82 -8.53 -9.10 9.80
C THR A 82 -8.77 -8.46 8.44
N PHE A 83 -9.99 -7.98 8.22
CA PHE A 83 -10.38 -7.18 7.06
C PHE A 83 -10.56 -5.72 7.45
N LEU A 84 -10.10 -4.82 6.58
CA LEU A 84 -10.36 -3.38 6.68
C LEU A 84 -10.90 -2.88 5.33
N PHE A 85 -11.91 -2.03 5.39
CA PHE A 85 -12.36 -1.20 4.28
C PHE A 85 -12.21 0.26 4.68
N ILE A 86 -11.51 1.02 3.85
CA ILE A 86 -11.20 2.43 4.07
C ILE A 86 -11.87 3.24 2.95
N PRO A 87 -12.98 3.93 3.24
CA PRO A 87 -13.60 4.81 2.26
C PRO A 87 -12.78 6.10 2.10
N PRO A 88 -13.01 6.88 1.02
CA PRO A 88 -12.34 8.15 0.81
C PRO A 88 -12.56 9.11 1.98
N GLY A 89 -11.56 9.92 2.29
CA GLY A 89 -11.59 10.88 3.41
C GLY A 89 -11.30 10.29 4.79
N VAL A 90 -11.25 8.95 4.94
CA VAL A 90 -10.86 8.32 6.21
C VAL A 90 -9.34 8.22 6.30
N SER A 91 -8.76 9.02 7.21
CA SER A 91 -7.33 8.94 7.47
C SER A 91 -6.97 7.59 8.07
N HIS A 92 -5.85 7.01 7.63
CA HIS A 92 -5.39 5.74 8.12
C HIS A 92 -3.87 5.60 8.05
N ASN A 93 -3.34 4.58 8.72
CA ASN A 93 -1.93 4.22 8.66
C ASN A 93 -1.74 2.71 8.90
N ILE A 94 -0.58 2.22 8.49
CA ILE A 94 -0.12 0.87 8.75
C ILE A 94 1.22 0.97 9.46
N THR A 95 1.40 0.22 10.54
CA THR A 95 2.66 0.14 11.25
C THR A 95 3.00 -1.29 11.59
N ASN A 96 4.05 -1.81 10.97
CA ASN A 96 4.70 -3.03 11.41
C ASN A 96 5.82 -2.68 12.38
N VAL A 97 5.57 -2.84 13.68
CA VAL A 97 6.56 -2.62 14.75
C VAL A 97 7.40 -3.87 15.04
N ARG A 98 7.19 -4.97 14.31
CA ARG A 98 7.85 -6.24 14.56
C ARG A 98 9.13 -6.38 13.74
N GLU A 99 9.98 -7.30 14.17
CA GLU A 99 11.21 -7.71 13.48
C GLU A 99 10.93 -8.68 12.30
N LYS A 100 9.67 -9.11 12.13
CA LYS A 100 9.24 -10.00 11.05
C LYS A 100 8.31 -9.26 10.08
N PRO A 101 8.34 -9.59 8.79
CA PRO A 101 7.40 -9.00 7.83
C PRO A 101 5.96 -9.45 8.13
N ALA A 102 5.00 -8.66 7.63
CA ALA A 102 3.59 -9.03 7.57
C ALA A 102 3.15 -9.07 6.10
N ARG A 103 2.07 -9.79 5.79
CA ARG A 103 1.56 -9.92 4.42
C ARG A 103 0.09 -9.55 4.37
N VAL A 104 -0.28 -8.72 3.42
CA VAL A 104 -1.64 -8.21 3.25
C VAL A 104 -2.04 -8.26 1.78
N LEU A 105 -3.28 -8.68 1.51
CA LEU A 105 -3.91 -8.44 0.22
C LEU A 105 -4.55 -7.05 0.28
N MET A 106 -4.14 -6.18 -0.63
CA MET A 106 -4.59 -4.79 -0.70
C MET A 106 -5.31 -4.54 -2.02
N THR A 107 -6.40 -3.77 -2.00
CA THR A 107 -7.02 -3.25 -3.22
C THR A 107 -7.14 -1.75 -3.16
N VAL A 108 -7.00 -1.08 -4.31
CA VAL A 108 -7.25 0.36 -4.45
C VAL A 108 -8.19 0.60 -5.63
N SER A 109 -9.25 1.34 -5.39
CA SER A 109 -10.29 1.65 -6.38
C SER A 109 -10.52 3.16 -6.43
N PRO A 110 -10.55 3.81 -7.62
CA PRO A 110 -10.27 3.26 -8.96
C PRO A 110 -8.79 2.82 -9.15
N PRO A 111 -8.46 2.06 -10.22
CA PRO A 111 -7.11 1.55 -10.44
C PRO A 111 -6.12 2.66 -10.84
N GLY A 112 -4.82 2.34 -10.83
CA GLY A 112 -3.72 3.23 -11.19
C GLY A 112 -2.74 3.53 -10.05
N HIS A 113 -2.99 3.03 -8.85
CA HIS A 113 -2.10 3.25 -7.69
C HIS A 113 -0.76 2.47 -7.79
N GLU A 114 -0.67 1.49 -8.68
CA GLU A 114 0.56 0.80 -9.07
C GLU A 114 1.65 1.78 -9.54
N HIS A 115 1.26 2.81 -10.29
CA HIS A 115 2.19 3.81 -10.82
C HIS A 115 2.82 4.65 -9.70
N TYR A 116 2.08 4.88 -8.59
CA TYR A 116 2.64 5.49 -7.39
C TYR A 116 3.75 4.62 -6.79
N PHE A 117 3.53 3.31 -6.67
CA PHE A 117 4.51 2.40 -6.10
C PHE A 117 5.75 2.25 -6.99
N GLU A 118 5.57 2.23 -8.31
CA GLU A 118 6.68 2.23 -9.28
C GLU A 118 7.53 3.49 -9.18
N GLU A 119 6.91 4.67 -9.21
CA GLU A 119 7.63 5.94 -9.06
C GLU A 119 8.28 6.07 -7.67
N LEU A 120 7.61 5.63 -6.61
CA LEU A 120 8.14 5.64 -5.26
C LEU A 120 9.39 4.75 -5.15
N ALA A 121 9.34 3.54 -5.71
CA ALA A 121 10.48 2.63 -5.74
C ALA A 121 11.65 3.22 -6.54
N ALA A 122 11.36 3.84 -7.70
CA ALA A 122 12.36 4.50 -8.52
C ALA A 122 13.02 5.71 -7.82
N LEU A 123 12.26 6.47 -7.03
CA LEU A 123 12.81 7.56 -6.20
C LEU A 123 13.70 7.00 -5.08
N ALA A 124 13.24 5.97 -4.37
CA ALA A 124 14.00 5.36 -3.28
C ALA A 124 15.31 4.69 -3.75
N ALA A 125 15.34 4.15 -4.97
CA ALA A 125 16.54 3.58 -5.56
C ALA A 125 17.67 4.61 -5.79
N ARG A 126 17.35 5.91 -5.79
CA ARG A 126 18.32 7.01 -5.94
C ARG A 126 18.85 7.55 -4.60
N GLY A 127 18.49 6.90 -3.49
CA GLY A 127 18.83 7.34 -2.13
C GLY A 127 17.64 7.97 -1.42
N ALA A 128 17.90 8.77 -0.39
CA ALA A 128 16.84 9.49 0.33
C ALA A 128 16.15 10.47 -0.63
N PRO A 129 14.84 10.31 -0.92
CA PRO A 129 14.17 11.16 -1.88
C PRO A 129 14.03 12.59 -1.34
N ASP A 130 14.14 13.56 -2.23
CA ASP A 130 13.85 14.95 -1.93
C ASP A 130 12.41 15.07 -1.36
N PRO A 131 12.20 15.73 -0.20
CA PRO A 131 10.88 15.82 0.43
C PRO A 131 9.82 16.44 -0.46
N LYS A 132 10.19 17.43 -1.29
CA LYS A 132 9.24 18.07 -2.22
C LYS A 132 8.87 17.10 -3.35
N ALA A 133 9.83 16.42 -3.96
CA ALA A 133 9.55 15.40 -4.97
C ALA A 133 8.62 14.29 -4.44
N LEU A 134 8.81 13.86 -3.19
CA LEU A 134 7.95 12.86 -2.55
C LEU A 134 6.54 13.41 -2.26
N ALA A 135 6.41 14.66 -1.84
CA ALA A 135 5.11 15.32 -1.64
C ALA A 135 4.37 15.49 -2.98
N ASP A 136 5.08 15.93 -4.03
CA ASP A 136 4.52 16.09 -5.38
C ASP A 136 4.04 14.74 -5.93
N LEU A 137 4.80 13.66 -5.73
CA LEU A 137 4.40 12.30 -6.10
C LEU A 137 3.10 11.89 -5.39
N ARG A 138 3.08 11.99 -4.06
CA ARG A 138 1.93 11.64 -3.23
C ARG A 138 0.65 12.37 -3.65
N ASN A 139 0.74 13.69 -3.88
CA ASN A 139 -0.40 14.48 -4.31
C ASN A 139 -0.94 14.07 -5.70
N ARG A 140 -0.06 13.66 -6.64
CA ARG A 140 -0.50 13.15 -7.96
C ARG A 140 -1.31 11.87 -7.85
N TYR A 141 -0.95 10.99 -6.92
CA TYR A 141 -1.60 9.69 -6.72
C TYR A 141 -2.49 9.66 -5.48
N ASP A 142 -3.24 10.74 -5.31
CA ASP A 142 -4.32 10.83 -4.33
C ASP A 142 -3.92 10.50 -2.89
N THR A 143 -2.67 10.78 -2.49
CA THR A 143 -2.18 10.48 -1.14
C THR A 143 -1.83 11.77 -0.44
N ASP A 144 -2.66 12.19 0.52
CA ASP A 144 -2.38 13.37 1.33
C ASP A 144 -1.76 12.93 2.67
N GLN A 145 -0.45 13.17 2.84
CA GLN A 145 0.28 12.77 4.04
C GLN A 145 -0.04 13.73 5.20
N LEU A 146 -0.55 13.20 6.31
CA LEU A 146 -0.94 13.95 7.51
C LEU A 146 0.12 13.90 8.62
N SER A 147 0.88 12.79 8.70
CA SER A 147 1.96 12.65 9.67
C SER A 147 3.19 11.98 9.05
N THR A 148 4.33 12.12 9.72
CA THR A 148 5.56 11.43 9.33
C THR A 148 5.46 9.91 9.52
N LEU A 149 6.36 9.21 8.83
CA LEU A 149 6.53 7.76 8.89
C LEU A 149 7.14 7.39 10.25
N THR A 150 6.33 7.11 11.26
CA THR A 150 6.81 6.70 12.59
C THR A 150 6.42 5.26 12.90
N THR A 151 7.40 4.47 13.35
CA THR A 151 7.17 3.12 13.90
C THR A 151 6.92 3.13 15.40
N ARG A 152 7.01 4.30 16.04
CA ARG A 152 6.61 4.50 17.43
C ARG A 152 5.08 4.62 17.45
N ALA A 153 4.45 3.69 18.16
CA ALA A 153 3.01 3.70 18.44
C ALA A 153 2.61 4.92 19.27
#